data_AF-A0A0B1RRH8-F1
#
_entry.id   AF-A0A0B1RRH8-F1
#
_cell.length_a   1.000
_cell.length_b   1.000
_cell.length_c   1.000
_cell.angle_alpha   90.00
_cell.angle_beta   90.00
_cell.angle_gamma   90.00
#
_symmetry.space_group_name_H-M   'P 1'
#
loop_
_entity.id
_entity.type
_entity.pdbx_description
1 polymer ?
#
loop_
_entity_poly.entity_id
_entity_poly.type
_entity_poly.pdbx_seq_one_letter_code
_entity_poly.pdbx_strand_id
1 'polypeptide(L)'
;MDTNSNFISKKLHEIGVQVKKISAIGDSVDEISDEIRLFSQRYDYVFTTGGVGPTHDDKTYIGLAQAFNDQLCKSPEIIAAIEKFFPLRQMSGDHAMFVDKLSTIPASAELLWGTRSSDGKPSNFPVV
;
A
#
# COMPACT_ATOMS: atom_id res chain seq x y z
N MET A 1 1.49 -2.32 19.55
CA MET A 1 2.50 -1.25 19.42
C MET A 1 2.79 -1.09 17.95
N ASP A 2 2.65 0.11 17.39
CA ASP A 2 2.94 0.39 15.97
C ASP A 2 4.46 0.50 15.76
N THR A 3 5.04 -0.50 15.10
CA THR A 3 6.46 -0.53 14.77
C THR A 3 6.77 0.07 13.40
N ASN A 4 5.77 0.20 12.52
CA ASN A 4 5.96 0.66 11.14
C ASN A 4 6.27 2.15 11.13
N SER A 5 5.46 2.95 11.82
CA SER A 5 5.68 4.40 11.90
C SER A 5 7.04 4.72 12.54
N ASN A 6 7.45 3.95 13.55
CA ASN A 6 8.77 4.09 14.17
C ASN A 6 9.91 3.74 13.20
N PHE A 7 9.79 2.63 12.46
CA PHE A 7 10.79 2.24 11.47
C PHE A 7 10.93 3.28 10.35
N ILE A 8 9.82 3.70 9.75
CA ILE A 8 9.80 4.68 8.66
C ILE A 8 10.36 6.02 9.16
N SER A 9 9.95 6.48 10.35
CA SER A 9 10.44 7.75 10.91
C SER A 9 11.95 7.73 11.13
N LYS A 10 12.51 6.62 11.60
CA LYS A 10 13.96 6.46 11.75
C LYS A 10 14.66 6.52 10.39
N LYS A 11 14.14 5.82 9.37
CA LYS A 11 14.72 5.83 8.02
C LYS A 11 14.67 7.19 7.34
N LEU A 12 13.56 7.91 7.49
CA LEU A 12 13.44 9.29 7.01
C LEU A 12 14.42 10.21 7.73
N HIS A 13 14.57 10.06 9.05
CA HIS A 13 15.53 10.85 9.82
C HIS A 13 16.99 10.61 9.40
N GLU A 14 17.37 9.37 9.12
CA GLU A 14 18.72 9.01 8.63
C GLU A 14 19.10 9.72 7.32
N ILE A 15 18.11 10.06 6.48
CA ILE A 15 18.32 10.79 5.22
C ILE A 15 18.01 12.30 5.33
N GLY A 16 17.84 12.82 6.54
CA GLY A 16 17.59 14.24 6.80
C GLY A 16 16.14 14.70 6.60
N VAL A 17 15.19 13.78 6.43
CA VAL A 17 13.76 14.09 6.30
C VAL A 17 13.11 14.08 7.69
N GLN A 18 12.52 15.23 8.08
CA GLN A 18 11.82 15.36 9.35
C GLN A 18 10.35 14.92 9.22
N VAL A 19 9.95 13.88 9.95
CA VAL A 19 8.54 13.51 10.08
C VAL A 19 7.80 14.56 10.92
N LYS A 20 6.83 15.23 10.29
CA LYS A 20 6.05 16.31 10.93
C LYS A 20 4.83 15.80 11.69
N LYS A 21 4.24 14.69 11.25
CA LYS A 21 3.01 14.13 11.83
C LYS A 21 2.91 12.65 11.50
N ILE A 22 2.40 11.88 12.46
CA ILE A 22 1.94 10.49 12.29
C ILE A 22 0.45 10.50 12.65
N SER A 23 -0.36 9.79 11.88
CA SER A 23 -1.78 9.57 12.14
C SER A 23 -2.09 8.09 12.07
N ALA A 24 -2.95 7.63 12.98
CA ALA A 24 -3.44 6.27 13.03
C ALA A 24 -4.97 6.35 13.11
N ILE A 25 -5.64 5.75 12.13
CA ILE A 25 -7.08 5.84 11.90
C ILE A 25 -7.65 4.43 11.70
N GLY A 26 -8.97 4.29 11.73
CA GLY A 26 -9.64 3.01 11.49
C GLY A 26 -9.74 2.65 10.00
N ASP A 27 -10.15 1.41 9.72
CA ASP A 27 -10.38 0.88 8.35
C ASP A 27 -11.75 1.31 7.79
N SER A 28 -11.97 2.63 7.77
CA SER A 28 -13.12 3.28 7.14
C SER A 28 -12.65 4.02 5.89
N VAL A 29 -13.34 3.81 4.76
CA VAL A 29 -12.99 4.47 3.49
C VAL A 29 -13.02 5.99 3.64
N ASP A 30 -14.04 6.51 4.33
CA ASP A 30 -14.21 7.95 4.52
C ASP A 30 -13.12 8.53 5.41
N GLU A 31 -12.78 7.88 6.54
CA GLU A 31 -11.70 8.34 7.42
C GLU A 31 -10.34 8.33 6.70
N ILE A 32 -10.05 7.24 5.96
CA ILE A 32 -8.83 7.14 5.16
C ILE A 32 -8.78 8.25 4.12
N SER A 33 -9.87 8.46 3.39
CA SER A 33 -9.95 9.44 2.32
C SER A 33 -9.78 10.87 2.83
N ASP A 34 -10.43 11.21 3.95
CA ASP A 34 -10.33 12.53 4.59
C ASP A 34 -8.92 12.80 5.12
N GLU A 35 -8.30 11.83 5.80
CA GLU A 35 -6.95 11.99 6.35
C GLU A 35 -5.92 12.14 5.24
N ILE A 36 -6.03 11.36 4.16
CA ILE A 36 -5.17 11.48 2.97
C ILE A 36 -5.31 12.87 2.37
N ARG A 37 -6.54 13.33 2.09
CA ARG A 37 -6.76 14.68 1.52
C ARG A 37 -6.16 15.77 2.40
N LEU A 38 -6.40 15.69 3.70
CA LEU A 38 -5.86 16.65 4.67
C LEU A 38 -4.33 16.66 4.65
N PHE A 39 -3.70 15.49 4.63
CA PHE A 39 -2.25 15.38 4.65
C PHE A 39 -1.62 15.84 3.34
N SER A 40 -2.18 15.45 2.20
CA SER A 40 -1.70 15.86 0.88
C SER A 40 -1.79 17.36 0.62
N GLN A 41 -2.69 18.07 1.31
CA GLN A 41 -2.76 19.53 1.26
C GLN A 41 -1.72 20.23 2.16
N ARG A 42 -1.18 19.52 3.16
CA ARG A 42 -0.36 20.12 4.23
C ARG A 42 1.11 19.70 4.22
N TYR A 43 1.44 18.60 3.56
CA TYR A 43 2.77 18.00 3.57
C TYR A 43 3.22 17.63 2.16
N ASP A 44 4.52 17.76 1.90
CA ASP A 44 5.11 17.47 0.59
C ASP A 44 5.12 15.97 0.27
N TYR A 45 5.28 15.13 1.30
CA TYR A 45 5.31 13.67 1.19
C TYR A 45 4.39 13.06 2.24
N VAL A 46 3.55 12.13 1.80
CA VAL A 46 2.62 11.37 2.64
C VAL A 46 2.89 9.89 2.41
N PHE A 47 3.10 9.14 3.48
CA PHE A 47 3.32 7.70 3.43
C PHE A 47 2.16 7.01 4.15
N THR A 48 1.54 6.04 3.49
CA THR A 48 0.54 5.15 4.10
C THR A 48 1.15 3.76 4.33
N THR A 49 0.73 3.07 5.38
CA THR A 49 1.15 1.69 5.68
C THR A 49 -0.05 0.94 6.26
N GLY A 50 -0.26 -0.31 5.81
CA GLY A 50 -1.41 -1.11 6.23
C GLY A 50 -2.64 -0.91 5.33
N GLY A 51 -3.59 -1.83 5.41
CA GLY A 51 -4.86 -1.77 4.68
C GLY A 51 -4.75 -2.02 3.16
N VAL A 52 -3.68 -2.68 2.70
CA VAL A 52 -3.40 -2.99 1.28
C VAL A 52 -3.38 -4.50 0.99
N GLY A 53 -3.76 -5.33 1.95
CA GLY A 53 -3.83 -6.78 1.79
C GLY A 53 -5.10 -7.28 1.08
N PRO A 54 -5.36 -8.60 1.12
CA PRO A 54 -6.53 -9.22 0.49
C PRO A 54 -7.79 -9.26 1.38
N THR A 55 -7.75 -8.81 2.64
CA THR A 55 -8.87 -8.96 3.58
C THR A 55 -9.94 -7.87 3.37
N HIS A 56 -11.12 -8.00 3.99
CA HIS A 56 -12.27 -7.10 3.74
C HIS A 56 -12.14 -5.73 4.41
N ASP A 57 -11.30 -5.64 5.42
CA ASP A 57 -10.86 -4.44 6.11
C ASP A 57 -9.75 -3.69 5.36
N ASP A 58 -9.03 -4.34 4.43
CA ASP A 58 -8.05 -3.66 3.58
C ASP A 58 -8.73 -2.66 2.61
N LYS A 59 -8.72 -1.38 2.98
CA LYS A 59 -9.45 -0.30 2.29
C LYS A 59 -8.58 0.88 1.88
N THR A 60 -7.27 0.81 2.08
CA THR A 60 -6.36 1.94 1.84
C THR A 60 -6.40 2.40 0.38
N TYR A 61 -6.38 1.48 -0.60
CA TYR A 61 -6.47 1.86 -2.02
C TYR A 61 -7.82 2.46 -2.41
N ILE A 62 -8.92 1.98 -1.80
CA ILE A 62 -10.26 2.55 -2.01
C ILE A 62 -10.29 3.98 -1.46
N GLY A 63 -9.75 4.20 -0.26
CA GLY A 63 -9.65 5.53 0.35
C GLY A 63 -8.76 6.49 -0.45
N LEU A 64 -7.64 6.01 -1.00
CA LEU A 64 -6.78 6.76 -1.92
C LEU A 64 -7.54 7.18 -3.19
N ALA A 65 -8.22 6.23 -3.83
CA ALA A 65 -9.02 6.51 -5.02
C ALA A 65 -10.12 7.54 -4.73
N GLN A 66 -10.82 7.41 -3.60
CA GLN A 66 -11.82 8.39 -3.16
C GLN A 66 -11.19 9.76 -2.82
N ALA A 67 -9.98 9.79 -2.26
CA ALA A 67 -9.28 11.03 -1.88
C ALA A 67 -8.97 11.90 -3.10
N PHE A 68 -8.52 11.27 -4.18
CA PHE A 68 -8.05 11.94 -5.39
C PHE A 68 -9.03 11.88 -6.57
N ASN A 69 -10.24 11.35 -6.34
CA ASN A 69 -11.23 11.12 -7.40
C ASN A 69 -10.64 10.27 -8.56
N ASP A 70 -9.87 9.24 -8.20
CA ASP A 70 -9.28 8.29 -9.12
C ASP A 70 -10.16 7.02 -9.24
N GLN A 71 -9.89 6.21 -10.26
CA GLN A 71 -10.53 4.92 -10.46
C GLN A 71 -9.63 3.80 -9.96
N LEU A 72 -10.23 2.67 -9.60
CA LEU A 72 -9.48 1.46 -9.29
C LEU A 72 -9.33 0.58 -10.54
N CYS A 73 -8.13 0.09 -10.80
CA CYS A 73 -7.85 -0.82 -11.91
C CYS A 73 -6.97 -1.99 -11.46
N LYS A 74 -7.01 -3.08 -12.23
CA LYS A 74 -6.13 -4.22 -11.99
C LYS A 74 -4.76 -3.95 -12.60
N SER A 75 -3.72 -4.08 -11.80
CA SER A 75 -2.34 -4.02 -12.26
C SER A 75 -1.88 -5.40 -12.77
N PRO A 76 -1.57 -5.55 -14.08
CA PRO A 76 -1.01 -6.79 -14.63
C PRO A 76 0.33 -7.19 -13.99
N GLU A 77 1.14 -6.21 -13.57
CA GLU A 77 2.45 -6.44 -12.94
C GLU A 77 2.33 -7.11 -11.58
N ILE A 78 1.45 -6.58 -10.71
CA ILE A 78 1.12 -7.20 -9.43
C ILE A 78 0.53 -8.61 -9.63
N ILE A 79 -0.35 -8.82 -10.62
CA ILE A 79 -0.88 -10.17 -10.94
C ILE A 79 0.27 -11.14 -11.25
N ALA A 80 1.18 -10.76 -12.14
CA ALA A 80 2.35 -11.58 -12.49
C ALA A 80 3.25 -11.85 -11.27
N ALA A 81 3.39 -10.88 -10.37
CA ALA A 81 4.12 -11.06 -9.11
C ALA A 81 3.42 -12.06 -8.18
N ILE A 82 2.10 -11.96 -8.02
CA ILE A 82 1.31 -12.91 -7.22
C ILE A 82 1.49 -14.33 -7.77
N GLU A 83 1.35 -14.54 -9.08
CA GLU A 83 1.51 -15.85 -9.72
C GLU A 83 2.92 -16.44 -9.49
N LYS A 84 3.94 -15.59 -9.50
CA LYS A 84 5.34 -15.98 -9.28
C LYS A 84 5.61 -16.40 -7.83
N PHE A 85 5.07 -15.67 -6.85
CA PHE A 85 5.43 -15.85 -5.43
C PHE A 85 4.43 -16.68 -4.63
N PHE A 86 3.20 -16.80 -5.11
CA PHE A 86 2.14 -17.63 -4.54
C PHE A 86 1.69 -18.71 -5.54
N PRO A 87 2.57 -19.68 -5.91
CA PRO A 87 2.21 -20.71 -6.86
C PRO A 87 1.05 -21.56 -6.33
N LEU A 88 -0.12 -21.37 -6.94
CA LEU A 88 -1.45 -22.03 -6.97
C LEU A 88 -1.77 -23.31 -6.16
N ARG A 89 -0.82 -23.99 -5.49
CA ARG A 89 -1.02 -25.27 -4.79
C ARG A 89 -1.65 -25.18 -3.40
N GLN A 90 -2.02 -24.01 -2.89
CA GLN A 90 -2.52 -23.87 -1.51
C GLN A 90 -3.86 -23.14 -1.33
N MET A 91 -4.57 -22.73 -2.40
CA MET A 91 -5.80 -21.94 -2.23
C MET A 91 -6.95 -22.47 -3.08
N SER A 92 -7.77 -23.33 -2.49
CA SER A 92 -9.08 -23.72 -3.03
C SER A 92 -10.11 -22.64 -2.69
N GLY A 93 -10.83 -22.10 -3.68
CA GLY A 93 -11.99 -21.18 -3.49
C GLY A 93 -11.66 -19.68 -3.51
N ASP A 94 -10.72 -19.22 -2.69
CA ASP A 94 -10.51 -17.78 -2.44
C ASP A 94 -9.41 -17.13 -3.31
N HIS A 95 -8.75 -17.90 -4.17
CA HIS A 95 -7.62 -17.42 -4.95
C HIS A 95 -7.99 -16.27 -5.91
N ALA A 96 -9.15 -16.37 -6.57
CA ALA A 96 -9.59 -15.34 -7.50
C ALA A 96 -9.85 -14.01 -6.77
N MET A 97 -10.51 -14.03 -5.60
CA MET A 97 -10.73 -12.83 -4.78
C MET A 97 -9.42 -12.27 -4.21
N PHE A 98 -8.51 -13.14 -3.81
CA PHE A 98 -7.18 -12.75 -3.33
C PHE A 98 -6.39 -11.98 -4.40
N VAL A 99 -6.31 -12.54 -5.62
CA VAL A 99 -5.64 -11.89 -6.76
C VAL A 99 -6.34 -10.60 -7.13
N ASP A 100 -7.67 -10.63 -7.20
CA ASP A 100 -8.51 -9.48 -7.53
C ASP A 100 -8.22 -8.30 -6.60
N LYS A 101 -8.30 -8.49 -5.28
CA LYS A 101 -8.05 -7.42 -4.31
C LYS A 101 -6.62 -6.93 -4.32
N LEU A 102 -5.63 -7.81 -4.22
CA LEU A 102 -4.23 -7.40 -4.12
C LEU A 102 -3.73 -6.68 -5.38
N SER A 103 -4.29 -6.99 -6.55
CA SER A 103 -3.92 -6.34 -7.80
C SER A 103 -4.75 -5.10 -8.13
N THR A 104 -5.80 -4.80 -7.37
CA THR A 104 -6.66 -3.64 -7.59
C THR A 104 -6.10 -2.41 -6.88
N ILE A 105 -5.58 -1.47 -7.65
CA ILE A 105 -4.89 -0.26 -7.19
C ILE A 105 -5.47 1.00 -7.85
N PRO A 106 -5.20 2.21 -7.34
CA PRO A 106 -5.56 3.46 -8.04
C PRO A 106 -4.93 3.50 -9.44
N ALA A 107 -5.70 3.92 -10.44
CA ALA A 107 -5.30 3.89 -11.84
C ALA A 107 -4.14 4.83 -12.16
N SER A 108 -3.97 5.91 -11.38
CA SER A 108 -2.85 6.83 -11.52
C SER A 108 -1.59 6.39 -10.75
N ALA A 109 -1.62 5.25 -10.04
CA ALA A 109 -0.50 4.81 -9.22
C ALA A 109 0.70 4.35 -10.06
N GLU A 110 1.91 4.54 -9.51
CA GLU A 110 3.17 4.08 -10.10
C GLU A 110 3.75 2.96 -9.23
N LEU A 111 4.19 1.87 -9.85
CA LEU A 111 4.76 0.74 -9.14
C LEU A 111 6.27 0.89 -8.97
N LEU A 112 6.70 1.15 -7.74
CA LEU A 112 8.11 1.29 -7.38
C LEU A 112 8.69 -0.04 -6.88
N TRP A 113 9.48 -0.68 -7.73
CA TRP A 113 10.14 -1.95 -7.41
C TRP A 113 11.48 -1.73 -6.71
N GLY A 114 11.57 -2.20 -5.45
CA GLY A 114 12.80 -2.14 -4.65
C GLY A 114 13.62 -3.42 -4.65
N THR A 115 14.72 -3.40 -3.90
CA THR A 115 15.51 -4.59 -3.53
C THR A 115 15.37 -4.86 -2.04
N ARG A 116 15.25 -6.14 -1.68
CA ARG A 116 15.12 -6.55 -0.28
C ARG A 116 16.47 -6.47 0.42
N SER A 117 16.52 -5.71 1.52
CA SER A 117 17.77 -5.47 2.25
C SER A 117 18.37 -6.73 2.89
N SER A 118 17.60 -7.80 3.07
CA SER A 118 18.08 -9.03 3.73
C SER A 118 18.96 -9.91 2.84
N ASP A 119 18.73 -9.92 1.53
CA ASP A 119 19.43 -10.81 0.59
C ASP A 119 19.74 -10.18 -0.77
N GLY A 120 19.47 -8.88 -0.95
CA GLY A 120 19.75 -8.13 -2.18
C GLY A 120 18.88 -8.53 -3.37
N LYS A 121 17.94 -9.46 -3.20
CA LYS A 121 17.04 -9.88 -4.27
C LYS A 121 15.98 -8.82 -4.56
N PRO A 122 15.40 -8.79 -5.76
CA PRO A 122 14.25 -7.93 -6.04
C PRO A 122 13.13 -8.14 -5.01
N SER A 123 12.44 -7.07 -4.65
CA SER A 123 11.25 -7.15 -3.80
C SER A 123 10.20 -8.04 -4.45
N ASN A 124 9.46 -8.79 -3.62
CA ASN A 124 8.38 -9.64 -4.13
C ASN A 124 7.17 -8.81 -4.60
N PHE A 125 7.00 -7.62 -4.01
CA PHE A 125 5.90 -6.69 -4.29
C PHE A 125 6.42 -5.26 -4.42
N PRO A 126 5.79 -4.43 -5.25
CA PRO A 126 6.15 -3.02 -5.38
C PRO A 126 5.63 -2.22 -4.19
N VAL A 127 6.18 -1.02 -4.02
CA VAL A 127 5.44 0.07 -3.38
C VAL A 127 4.51 0.65 -4.44
N VAL A 128 3.25 0.87 -4.07
CA VAL A 128 2.20 1.44 -4.93
C VAL A 128 1.99 2.90 -4.57
#